data_AF-R6E1J2-F1
#
_entry.id   AF-R6E1J2-F1
#
_cell.length_a   1.000
_cell.length_b   1.000
_cell.length_c   1.000
_cell.angle_alpha   90.00
_cell.angle_beta   90.00
_cell.angle_gamma   90.00
#
_symmetry.space_group_name_H-M   'P 1'
#
loop_
_entity.id
_entity.type
_entity.pdbx_description
1 polymer ?
#
loop_
_entity_poly.entity_id
_entity_poly.type
_entity_poly.pdbx_seq_one_letter_code
_entity_poly.pdbx_strand_id
1 'polypeptide(L)'
;MFFYEYEYENGYNWKRVYYNVPDAEEVKDSLQRISTICREELKNMYLDQSIPQSYLKYELDQIRRNKLAVEIEILFESLEIGREKGYTEELYIPPFSGTLTLFLLRKKLGLPAMNPLPPHYRCDLDGYVKFDEKQTGYGMNLPDCKCPRCGKMLKKDGYDLLKYQNPIYAELEIPLAPSVHKIICSAIAERFRRVKPEKSIEYRRILYTSFSKAEIIGNLRKRIGPVPDEYEEQILEKTLKTMAEELTASFEKFPMEPHISDLAPAGIEEMKICDFQTLVRLYCHMHGNFGKPKCVSNLTNPLFFVTKEELADKLLSYGVPKHEVFRLGMEDTYIEAEWEQIYDTYQIHPEMQKLCNNLVRLVSTFEGIWSAQLQYQEAWYQIHYPKEYEECSAPFREST
;
A
#
# COMPACT_ATOMS: atom_id res chain seq x y z
N MET A 1 33.32 -14.33 0.25
CA MET A 1 32.47 -13.24 0.77
C MET A 1 32.33 -12.21 -0.35
N PHE A 2 31.29 -12.30 -1.18
CA PHE A 2 31.12 -11.37 -2.31
C PHE A 2 29.80 -10.62 -2.13
N PHE A 3 29.92 -9.43 -1.54
CA PHE A 3 28.94 -8.36 -1.61
C PHE A 3 29.02 -7.78 -3.02
N TYR A 4 27.88 -7.55 -3.67
CA TYR A 4 27.85 -6.54 -4.73
C TYR A 4 27.32 -5.31 -4.04
N GLU A 5 28.24 -4.46 -3.59
CA GLU A 5 27.95 -3.05 -3.39
C GLU A 5 27.69 -2.45 -4.77
N TYR A 6 26.55 -1.82 -4.92
CA TYR A 6 26.53 -0.63 -5.74
C TYR A 6 26.43 0.52 -4.73
N GLU A 7 27.51 1.29 -4.59
CA GLU A 7 27.43 2.67 -4.12
C GLU A 7 26.48 3.43 -5.06
N TYR A 8 25.57 4.22 -4.50
CA TYR A 8 24.95 5.32 -5.25
C TYR A 8 25.43 6.65 -4.70
N GLU A 9 25.76 7.53 -5.64
CA GLU A 9 25.78 8.97 -5.47
C GLU A 9 24.45 9.41 -4.81
N ASN A 10 24.53 10.30 -3.81
CA ASN A 10 23.41 11.04 -3.21
C ASN A 10 22.60 10.38 -2.06
N GLY A 11 23.19 9.52 -1.23
CA GLY A 11 22.68 9.28 0.13
C GLY A 11 21.55 8.24 0.29
N TYR A 12 21.09 7.59 -0.79
CA TYR A 12 20.11 6.50 -0.74
C TYR A 12 20.76 5.11 -0.83
N ASN A 13 20.74 4.35 0.27
CA ASN A 13 21.26 2.98 0.33
C ASN A 13 20.23 1.96 -0.19
N TRP A 14 20.37 1.50 -1.44
CA TRP A 14 19.58 0.39 -1.99
C TRP A 14 20.45 -0.85 -2.20
N LYS A 15 19.89 -2.05 -2.00
CA LYS A 15 20.57 -3.31 -2.31
C LYS A 15 19.68 -4.19 -3.18
N ARG A 16 20.29 -4.78 -4.20
CA ARG A 16 19.66 -5.82 -5.03
C ARG A 16 20.11 -7.19 -4.56
N VAL A 17 19.13 -8.04 -4.23
CA VAL A 17 19.36 -9.47 -4.02
C VAL A 17 18.95 -10.20 -5.29
N TYR A 18 19.90 -10.96 -5.84
CA TYR A 18 19.69 -11.80 -7.01
C TYR A 18 19.69 -13.27 -6.56
N TYR A 19 18.72 -14.02 -7.05
CA TYR A 19 18.60 -15.46 -6.78
C TYR A 19 18.23 -16.18 -8.07
N ASN A 20 18.47 -17.50 -8.08
CA ASN A 20 18.15 -18.35 -9.21
C ASN A 20 16.66 -18.32 -9.51
N VAL A 21 16.30 -18.47 -10.79
CA VAL A 21 14.92 -18.82 -11.13
C VAL A 21 14.59 -20.12 -10.40
N PRO A 22 13.60 -20.12 -9.49
CA PRO A 22 13.29 -21.31 -8.72
C PRO A 22 12.77 -22.43 -9.61
N ASP A 23 13.15 -23.66 -9.28
CA ASP A 23 12.64 -24.83 -10.00
C ASP A 23 11.17 -25.12 -9.67
N ALA A 24 10.56 -26.04 -10.41
CA ALA A 24 9.14 -26.33 -10.26
C ALA A 24 8.79 -26.94 -8.89
N GLU A 25 9.70 -27.69 -8.26
CA GLU A 25 9.45 -28.27 -6.95
C GLU A 25 9.61 -27.21 -5.86
N GLU A 26 10.60 -26.33 -5.95
CA GLU A 26 10.75 -25.17 -5.06
C GLU A 26 9.50 -24.29 -5.06
N VAL A 27 8.98 -23.92 -6.24
CA VAL A 27 7.75 -23.13 -6.36
C VAL A 27 6.55 -23.83 -5.71
N LYS A 28 6.43 -25.15 -5.92
CA LYS A 28 5.33 -25.95 -5.38
C LYS A 28 5.40 -26.06 -3.86
N ASP A 29 6.58 -26.27 -3.30
CA ASP A 29 6.81 -26.35 -1.86
C ASP A 29 6.54 -25.01 -1.16
N SER A 30 7.05 -23.91 -1.73
CA SER A 30 6.75 -22.54 -1.24
C SER A 30 5.26 -22.24 -1.30
N LEU A 31 4.59 -22.59 -2.39
CA LEU A 31 3.15 -22.40 -2.54
C LEU A 31 2.38 -23.18 -1.48
N GLN A 32 2.77 -24.43 -1.20
CA GLN A 32 2.13 -25.25 -0.17
C GLN A 32 2.28 -24.64 1.23
N ARG A 33 3.47 -24.13 1.59
CA ARG A 33 3.71 -23.43 2.86
C ARG A 33 2.84 -22.18 2.99
N ILE A 34 2.91 -21.27 2.02
CA ILE A 34 2.11 -20.03 1.99
C ILE A 34 0.62 -20.33 2.09
N SER A 35 0.17 -21.31 1.29
CA SER A 35 -1.23 -21.71 1.23
C SER A 35 -1.74 -22.26 2.56
N THR A 36 -0.90 -23.00 3.29
CA THR A 36 -1.23 -23.52 4.63
C THR A 36 -1.41 -22.39 5.62
N ILE A 37 -0.42 -21.48 5.71
CA ILE A 37 -0.46 -20.32 6.60
C ILE A 37 -1.68 -19.45 6.31
N CYS A 38 -1.93 -19.12 5.05
CA CYS A 38 -3.05 -18.26 4.68
C CYS A 38 -4.40 -18.88 5.03
N ARG A 39 -4.58 -20.19 4.79
CA ARG A 39 -5.85 -20.87 5.15
C ARG A 39 -6.07 -20.91 6.65
N GLU A 40 -5.03 -21.16 7.43
CA GLU A 40 -5.10 -21.13 8.89
C GLU A 40 -5.48 -19.74 9.41
N GLU A 41 -4.80 -18.68 8.97
CA GLU A 41 -5.11 -17.32 9.42
C GLU A 41 -6.49 -16.85 8.98
N LEU A 42 -6.91 -17.20 7.76
CA LEU A 42 -8.25 -16.89 7.28
C LEU A 42 -9.31 -17.59 8.13
N LYS A 43 -9.06 -18.87 8.51
CA LYS A 43 -9.93 -19.62 9.42
C LYS A 43 -9.95 -19.01 10.81
N ASN A 44 -8.82 -18.58 11.37
CA ASN A 44 -8.75 -17.93 12.67
C ASN A 44 -9.56 -16.62 12.70
N MET A 45 -9.52 -15.86 11.60
CA MET A 45 -10.23 -14.59 11.49
C MET A 45 -11.76 -14.73 11.32
N TYR A 46 -12.22 -15.76 10.61
CA TYR A 46 -13.62 -15.92 10.18
C TYR A 46 -14.31 -17.20 10.68
N LEU A 47 -13.64 -17.98 11.53
CA LEU A 47 -14.14 -19.18 12.22
C LEU A 47 -14.87 -20.20 11.32
N ASP A 48 -14.41 -20.37 10.08
CA ASP A 48 -14.92 -21.31 9.07
C ASP A 48 -16.38 -21.13 8.58
N GLN A 49 -17.17 -20.19 9.11
CA GLN A 49 -18.63 -20.16 8.85
C GLN A 49 -19.11 -19.19 7.75
N SER A 50 -18.24 -18.36 7.18
CA SER A 50 -18.64 -17.34 6.17
C SER A 50 -17.47 -16.79 5.36
N ILE A 51 -16.68 -17.68 4.76
CA ILE A 51 -15.34 -17.35 4.28
C ILE A 51 -15.33 -16.86 2.82
N PRO A 52 -14.56 -15.80 2.47
CA PRO A 52 -14.14 -15.50 1.10
C PRO A 52 -13.05 -16.47 0.58
N GLN A 53 -13.26 -17.80 0.66
CA GLN A 53 -12.29 -18.81 0.16
C GLN A 53 -12.02 -18.65 -1.34
N SER A 54 -12.99 -18.15 -2.10
CA SER A 54 -12.86 -17.86 -3.53
C SER A 54 -11.77 -16.83 -3.82
N TYR A 55 -11.64 -15.79 -2.99
CA TYR A 55 -10.61 -14.76 -3.15
C TYR A 55 -9.21 -15.33 -2.92
N LEU A 56 -9.00 -16.06 -1.82
CA LEU A 56 -7.71 -16.69 -1.53
C LEU A 56 -7.36 -17.74 -2.58
N LYS A 57 -8.32 -18.56 -3.00
CA LYS A 57 -8.12 -19.55 -4.07
C LYS A 57 -7.67 -18.89 -5.37
N TYR A 58 -8.35 -17.82 -5.77
CA TYR A 58 -7.99 -17.08 -6.98
C TYR A 58 -6.56 -16.54 -6.90
N GLU A 59 -6.19 -15.86 -5.80
CA GLU A 59 -4.83 -15.34 -5.64
C GLU A 59 -3.78 -16.45 -5.67
N LEU A 60 -3.99 -17.56 -4.94
CA LEU A 60 -3.07 -18.69 -4.95
C LEU A 60 -2.90 -19.30 -6.36
N ASP A 61 -3.97 -19.33 -7.15
CA ASP A 61 -3.89 -19.76 -8.55
C ASP A 61 -3.07 -18.78 -9.41
N GLN A 62 -3.17 -17.48 -9.16
CA GLN A 62 -2.33 -16.48 -9.85
C GLN A 62 -0.86 -16.59 -9.43
N ILE A 63 -0.59 -16.76 -8.14
CA ILE A 63 0.77 -16.98 -7.61
C ILE A 63 1.40 -18.22 -8.26
N ARG A 64 0.63 -19.31 -8.38
CA ARG A 64 1.06 -20.54 -9.04
C ARG A 64 1.35 -20.32 -10.53
N ARG A 65 0.41 -19.71 -11.27
CA ARG A 65 0.53 -19.48 -12.72
C ARG A 65 1.73 -18.62 -13.08
N ASN A 66 2.00 -17.59 -12.28
CA ASN A 66 3.10 -16.65 -12.51
C ASN A 66 4.42 -17.09 -11.85
N LYS A 67 4.42 -18.23 -11.14
CA LYS A 67 5.60 -18.76 -10.41
C LYS A 67 6.17 -17.73 -9.43
N LEU A 68 5.32 -17.21 -8.54
CA LEU A 68 5.66 -16.13 -7.60
C LEU A 68 5.73 -16.59 -6.13
N ALA A 69 5.61 -17.90 -5.89
CA ALA A 69 5.52 -18.42 -4.53
C ALA A 69 6.83 -18.21 -3.73
N VAL A 70 7.98 -18.32 -4.39
CA VAL A 70 9.28 -18.15 -3.73
C VAL A 70 9.51 -16.69 -3.35
N GLU A 71 9.11 -15.75 -4.21
CA GLU A 71 9.12 -14.31 -3.95
C GLU A 71 8.33 -13.94 -2.69
N ILE A 72 7.12 -14.48 -2.59
CA ILE A 72 6.25 -14.26 -1.44
C ILE A 72 6.84 -14.87 -0.18
N GLU A 73 7.50 -16.02 -0.29
CA GLU A 73 8.20 -16.63 0.83
C GLU A 73 9.41 -15.78 1.28
N ILE A 74 10.19 -15.25 0.34
CA ILE A 74 11.29 -14.32 0.65
C ILE A 74 10.75 -13.07 1.35
N LEU A 75 9.64 -12.52 0.85
CA LEU A 75 8.97 -11.39 1.47
C LEU A 75 8.52 -11.72 2.91
N PHE A 76 7.90 -12.89 3.09
CA PHE A 76 7.42 -13.35 4.39
C PHE A 76 8.57 -13.53 5.40
N GLU A 77 9.68 -14.11 4.99
CA GLU A 77 10.87 -14.26 5.83
C GLU A 77 11.53 -12.91 6.14
N SER A 78 11.54 -11.99 5.17
CA SER A 78 12.03 -10.62 5.38
C SER A 78 11.20 -9.88 6.43
N LEU A 79 9.87 -10.04 6.38
CA LEU A 79 8.93 -9.53 7.38
C LEU A 79 9.17 -10.18 8.76
N GLU A 80 9.41 -11.48 8.80
CA GLU A 80 9.66 -12.23 10.03
C GLU A 80 10.95 -11.78 10.72
N ILE A 81 12.07 -11.72 9.99
CA ILE A 81 13.36 -11.24 10.51
C ILE A 81 13.23 -9.77 10.97
N GLY A 82 12.57 -8.93 10.16
CA GLY A 82 12.30 -7.54 10.53
C GLY A 82 11.57 -7.45 11.86
N ARG A 83 10.47 -8.21 11.99
CA ARG A 83 9.67 -8.28 13.21
C ARG A 83 10.48 -8.73 14.42
N GLU A 84 11.30 -9.77 14.30
CA GLU A 84 12.16 -10.25 15.39
C GLU A 84 13.16 -9.18 15.87
N LYS A 85 13.61 -8.32 14.96
CA LYS A 85 14.44 -7.14 15.28
C LYS A 85 13.60 -5.93 15.72
N GLY A 86 12.28 -6.07 15.80
CA GLY A 86 11.28 -5.09 16.23
C GLY A 86 10.93 -4.03 15.19
N TYR A 87 11.19 -4.29 13.90
CA TYR A 87 10.77 -3.44 12.78
C TYR A 87 9.61 -4.11 12.06
N THR A 88 8.42 -3.51 12.15
CA THR A 88 7.17 -4.26 11.99
C THR A 88 6.20 -3.63 10.99
N GLU A 89 6.35 -2.35 10.67
CA GLU A 89 5.23 -1.61 10.10
C GLU A 89 5.45 -1.09 8.69
N GLU A 90 6.68 -0.99 8.19
CA GLU A 90 6.98 -0.05 7.10
C GLU A 90 7.42 -0.65 5.76
N LEU A 91 7.09 -1.91 5.53
CA LEU A 91 7.31 -2.54 4.23
C LEU A 91 6.16 -2.19 3.27
N TYR A 92 6.29 -1.09 2.52
CA TYR A 92 5.50 -0.81 1.33
C TYR A 92 5.92 -1.79 0.23
N ILE A 93 5.02 -2.70 -0.20
CA ILE A 93 5.39 -3.77 -1.15
C ILE A 93 4.54 -3.66 -2.42
N PRO A 94 4.82 -2.68 -3.30
CA PRO A 94 3.97 -2.31 -4.44
C PRO A 94 3.34 -3.48 -5.22
N PRO A 95 4.05 -4.57 -5.59
CA PRO A 95 3.45 -5.66 -6.37
C PRO A 95 2.52 -6.60 -5.59
N PHE A 96 2.63 -6.65 -4.25
CA PHE A 96 1.82 -7.53 -3.38
C PHE A 96 0.87 -6.76 -2.47
N SER A 97 1.01 -5.44 -2.45
CA SER A 97 0.15 -4.47 -1.80
C SER A 97 -1.30 -4.67 -2.22
N GLY A 98 -2.18 -4.86 -1.24
CA GLY A 98 -3.61 -5.07 -1.48
C GLY A 98 -4.02 -6.51 -1.79
N THR A 99 -3.10 -7.49 -1.68
CA THR A 99 -3.45 -8.92 -1.81
C THR A 99 -3.90 -9.53 -0.48
N LEU A 100 -4.87 -10.44 -0.53
CA LEU A 100 -5.33 -11.20 0.62
C LEU A 100 -4.22 -12.10 1.18
N THR A 101 -3.38 -12.64 0.30
CA THR A 101 -2.22 -13.45 0.66
C THR A 101 -1.23 -12.67 1.52
N LEU A 102 -0.80 -11.48 1.09
CA LEU A 102 0.11 -10.65 1.90
C LEU A 102 -0.53 -10.22 3.21
N PHE A 103 -1.80 -9.85 3.20
CA PHE A 103 -2.55 -9.52 4.40
C PHE A 103 -2.51 -10.66 5.43
N LEU A 104 -2.83 -11.89 5.03
CA LEU A 104 -2.86 -13.05 5.91
C LEU A 104 -1.46 -13.40 6.44
N LEU A 105 -0.42 -13.32 5.60
CA LEU A 105 0.96 -13.51 6.01
C LEU A 105 1.41 -12.46 7.04
N ARG A 106 1.05 -11.18 6.84
CA ARG A 106 1.32 -10.13 7.84
C ARG A 106 0.56 -10.36 9.14
N LYS A 107 -0.70 -10.81 9.06
CA LYS A 107 -1.50 -11.18 10.24
C LYS A 107 -0.88 -12.34 11.01
N LYS A 108 -0.34 -13.37 10.32
CA LYS A 108 0.40 -14.46 10.96
C LYS A 108 1.54 -13.96 11.85
N LEU A 109 2.23 -12.92 11.39
CA LEU A 109 3.35 -12.30 12.09
C LEU A 109 2.90 -11.26 13.14
N GLY A 110 1.60 -11.03 13.31
CA GLY A 110 1.07 -9.98 14.19
C GLY A 110 1.43 -8.57 13.73
N LEU A 111 1.71 -8.40 12.43
CA LEU A 111 2.02 -7.11 11.84
C LEU A 111 0.72 -6.36 11.47
N PRO A 112 0.74 -5.01 11.49
CA PRO A 112 -0.36 -4.23 10.94
C PRO A 112 -0.56 -4.59 9.47
N ALA A 113 -1.81 -4.72 9.05
CA ALA A 113 -2.15 -5.12 7.70
C ALA A 113 -3.54 -4.59 7.33
N MET A 114 -3.66 -4.05 6.12
CA MET A 114 -4.93 -3.66 5.52
C MET A 114 -5.64 -4.89 4.99
N ASN A 115 -6.85 -5.17 5.47
CA ASN A 115 -7.66 -6.27 4.94
C ASN A 115 -8.22 -5.86 3.57
N PRO A 116 -7.84 -6.54 2.47
CA PRO A 116 -8.15 -6.06 1.13
C PRO A 116 -9.56 -6.44 0.67
N LEU A 117 -10.29 -7.22 1.47
CA LEU A 117 -11.68 -7.58 1.17
C LEU A 117 -12.59 -6.34 1.14
N PRO A 118 -13.77 -6.45 0.48
CA PRO A 118 -14.77 -5.40 0.54
C PRO A 118 -15.14 -5.07 2.00
N PRO A 119 -15.61 -3.84 2.29
CA PRO A 119 -15.99 -3.43 3.64
C PRO A 119 -17.00 -4.41 4.23
N HIS A 120 -16.78 -4.84 5.48
CA HIS A 120 -17.64 -5.81 6.13
C HIS A 120 -17.57 -5.73 7.65
N TYR A 121 -18.61 -6.27 8.27
CA TYR A 121 -18.63 -6.62 9.68
C TYR A 121 -18.18 -8.05 9.89
N ARG A 122 -17.47 -8.31 10.97
CA ARG A 122 -17.16 -9.67 11.43
C ARG A 122 -17.29 -9.84 12.95
N CYS A 123 -17.81 -10.98 13.38
CA CYS A 123 -17.84 -11.37 14.79
C CYS A 123 -16.65 -12.27 15.12
N ASP A 124 -15.90 -11.90 16.15
CA ASP A 124 -14.76 -12.68 16.65
C ASP A 124 -15.16 -13.83 17.58
N LEU A 125 -16.45 -13.95 17.94
CA LEU A 125 -16.97 -15.00 18.82
C LEU A 125 -17.62 -16.15 18.04
N ASP A 126 -18.45 -15.84 17.04
CA ASP A 126 -19.29 -16.83 16.34
C ASP A 126 -19.08 -16.87 14.83
N GLY A 127 -18.16 -16.05 14.29
CA GLY A 127 -17.80 -16.04 12.88
C GLY A 127 -18.84 -15.40 11.96
N TYR A 128 -19.87 -14.73 12.47
CA TYR A 128 -20.79 -13.96 11.62
C TYR A 128 -20.04 -12.94 10.77
N VAL A 129 -20.30 -12.91 9.46
CA VAL A 129 -19.79 -11.89 8.53
C VAL A 129 -20.94 -11.27 7.75
N LYS A 130 -20.88 -9.95 7.55
CA LYS A 130 -21.80 -9.21 6.68
C LYS A 130 -21.03 -8.18 5.88
N PHE A 131 -20.95 -8.37 4.56
CA PHE A 131 -20.41 -7.38 3.64
C PHE A 131 -21.33 -6.18 3.52
N ASP A 132 -20.74 -5.01 3.32
CA ASP A 132 -21.46 -3.79 3.06
C ASP A 132 -21.92 -3.72 1.60
N GLU A 133 -23.23 -3.84 1.41
CA GLU A 133 -23.85 -3.73 0.09
C GLU A 133 -23.92 -2.27 -0.40
N LYS A 134 -23.76 -1.29 0.51
CA LYS A 134 -23.88 0.14 0.19
C LYS A 134 -22.57 0.79 -0.27
N GLN A 135 -21.44 0.07 -0.18
CA GLN A 135 -20.11 0.57 -0.52
C GLN A 135 -19.78 1.92 0.15
N THR A 136 -20.02 1.99 1.46
CA THR A 136 -19.99 3.23 2.26
C THR A 136 -18.56 3.77 2.52
N GLY A 137 -17.57 3.37 1.73
CA GLY A 137 -16.15 3.69 1.93
C GLY A 137 -15.35 2.51 2.46
N TYR A 138 -14.48 2.73 3.45
CA TYR A 138 -13.73 1.64 4.09
C TYR A 138 -14.52 1.02 5.24
N GLY A 139 -14.15 -0.20 5.64
CA GLY A 139 -14.77 -0.93 6.75
C GLY A 139 -14.85 -0.11 8.03
N MET A 140 -13.79 0.65 8.34
CA MET A 140 -13.75 1.53 9.50
C MET A 140 -14.85 2.61 9.52
N ASN A 141 -15.32 3.06 8.35
CA ASN A 141 -16.40 4.04 8.22
C ASN A 141 -17.80 3.46 8.48
N LEU A 142 -17.91 2.12 8.59
CA LEU A 142 -19.19 1.49 8.88
C LEU A 142 -19.70 1.92 10.27
N PRO A 143 -21.02 2.11 10.44
CA PRO A 143 -21.59 2.42 11.74
C PRO A 143 -21.45 1.23 12.68
N ASP A 144 -21.34 1.50 13.98
CA ASP A 144 -21.27 0.46 14.99
C ASP A 144 -22.54 -0.37 15.02
N CYS A 145 -22.40 -1.70 15.08
CA CYS A 145 -23.54 -2.61 15.19
C CYS A 145 -23.22 -3.85 16.02
N LYS A 146 -24.27 -4.48 16.56
CA LYS A 146 -24.17 -5.72 17.35
C LYS A 146 -24.38 -6.94 16.46
N CYS A 147 -23.68 -8.02 16.79
CA CYS A 147 -23.83 -9.30 16.13
C CYS A 147 -25.26 -9.81 16.33
N PRO A 148 -26.00 -10.18 15.26
CA PRO A 148 -27.36 -10.70 15.40
C PRO A 148 -27.42 -12.09 16.02
N ARG A 149 -26.28 -12.80 16.09
CA ARG A 149 -26.19 -14.17 16.65
C ARG A 149 -25.84 -14.19 18.13
N CYS A 150 -24.84 -13.41 18.56
CA CYS A 150 -24.38 -13.39 19.96
C CYS A 150 -24.55 -12.06 20.71
N GLY A 151 -24.97 -10.98 20.04
CA GLY A 151 -25.16 -9.66 20.66
C GLY A 151 -23.90 -8.85 20.96
N LYS A 152 -22.70 -9.41 20.76
CA LYS A 152 -21.41 -8.69 20.91
C LYS A 152 -21.24 -7.63 19.82
N MET A 153 -20.53 -6.53 20.12
CA MET A 153 -20.15 -5.55 19.11
C MET A 153 -19.34 -6.19 17.98
N LEU A 154 -19.73 -5.92 16.73
CA LEU A 154 -19.06 -6.43 15.55
C LEU A 154 -17.80 -5.63 15.27
N LYS A 155 -16.74 -6.32 14.81
CA LYS A 155 -15.56 -5.67 14.25
C LYS A 155 -15.87 -5.19 12.84
N LYS A 156 -15.27 -4.06 12.49
CA LYS A 156 -15.36 -3.39 11.20
C LYS A 156 -14.06 -3.61 10.44
N ASP A 157 -14.11 -4.01 9.18
CA ASP A 157 -12.92 -4.44 8.44
C ASP A 157 -13.09 -4.30 6.92
N GLY A 158 -12.00 -4.36 6.16
CA GLY A 158 -12.01 -4.31 4.69
C GLY A 158 -11.76 -2.92 4.08
N TYR A 159 -10.96 -2.86 3.01
CA TYR A 159 -10.57 -1.64 2.29
C TYR A 159 -10.89 -1.70 0.77
N ASP A 160 -11.54 -2.77 0.31
CA ASP A 160 -11.94 -3.00 -1.10
C ASP A 160 -10.80 -2.99 -2.14
N LEU A 161 -9.62 -3.48 -1.76
CA LEU A 161 -8.41 -3.42 -2.57
C LEU A 161 -8.33 -4.52 -3.64
N LEU A 162 -9.22 -5.53 -3.58
CA LEU A 162 -9.27 -6.64 -4.54
C LEU A 162 -10.13 -6.36 -5.78
N LYS A 163 -10.74 -5.17 -5.90
CA LYS A 163 -11.68 -4.84 -6.99
C LYS A 163 -11.02 -4.94 -8.37
N TYR A 164 -9.79 -4.46 -8.44
CA TYR A 164 -8.94 -4.41 -9.62
C TYR A 164 -7.68 -5.24 -9.39
N GLN A 165 -7.86 -6.56 -9.23
CA GLN A 165 -6.76 -7.51 -9.10
C GLN A 165 -5.73 -7.31 -10.23
N ASN A 166 -4.57 -6.79 -9.87
CA ASN A 166 -3.41 -6.71 -10.75
C ASN A 166 -2.84 -8.12 -10.97
N PRO A 167 -2.32 -8.44 -12.17
CA PRO A 167 -1.31 -9.48 -12.29
C PRO A 167 -0.25 -9.16 -11.25
N ILE A 168 0.10 -10.14 -10.43
CA ILE A 168 1.16 -9.96 -9.47
C ILE A 168 2.45 -9.79 -10.28
N TYR A 169 2.97 -8.57 -10.39
CA TYR A 169 4.21 -8.30 -11.13
C TYR A 169 5.43 -8.67 -10.30
N ALA A 170 6.51 -9.05 -10.99
CA ALA A 170 7.66 -9.76 -10.43
C ALA A 170 8.71 -8.87 -9.72
N GLU A 171 8.46 -7.57 -9.51
CA GLU A 171 9.44 -6.66 -8.92
C GLU A 171 9.09 -6.29 -7.48
N LEU A 172 9.59 -7.08 -6.52
CA LEU A 172 9.46 -6.75 -5.10
C LEU A 172 10.40 -5.63 -4.72
N GLU A 173 9.82 -4.51 -4.34
CA GLU A 173 10.47 -3.50 -3.50
C GLU A 173 10.04 -3.68 -2.05
N ILE A 174 11.01 -3.70 -1.15
CA ILE A 174 10.83 -3.93 0.28
C ILE A 174 11.62 -2.84 1.04
N PRO A 175 10.97 -1.75 1.47
CA PRO A 175 11.63 -0.65 2.18
C PRO A 175 11.87 -1.02 3.64
N LEU A 176 13.14 -1.16 4.00
CA LEU A 176 13.57 -1.58 5.32
C LEU A 176 14.13 -0.41 6.13
N ALA A 177 14.01 -0.53 7.45
CA ALA A 177 14.78 0.33 8.35
C ALA A 177 16.30 0.08 8.12
N PRO A 178 17.13 1.13 8.06
CA PRO A 178 18.56 1.00 7.74
C PRO A 178 19.30 -0.01 8.65
N SER A 179 18.93 -0.09 9.93
CA SER A 179 19.56 -0.99 10.90
C SER A 179 19.38 -2.49 10.60
N VAL A 180 18.27 -2.88 9.98
CA VAL A 180 17.97 -4.29 9.65
C VAL A 180 18.25 -4.64 8.19
N HIS A 181 18.47 -3.63 7.36
CA HIS A 181 18.71 -3.79 5.93
C HIS A 181 19.81 -4.82 5.63
N LYS A 182 20.98 -4.69 6.25
CA LYS A 182 22.10 -5.62 6.05
C LYS A 182 21.83 -7.02 6.61
N ILE A 183 21.09 -7.12 7.71
CA ILE A 183 20.78 -8.39 8.40
C ILE A 183 19.85 -9.21 7.50
N ILE A 184 18.75 -8.61 7.06
CA ILE A 184 17.75 -9.26 6.20
C ILE A 184 18.37 -9.64 4.85
N CYS A 185 19.08 -8.71 4.20
CA CYS A 185 19.74 -9.00 2.92
C CYS A 185 20.70 -10.18 3.03
N SER A 186 21.45 -10.29 4.14
CA SER A 186 22.41 -11.40 4.34
C SER A 186 21.71 -12.72 4.56
N ALA A 187 20.68 -12.75 5.43
CA ALA A 187 19.93 -13.96 5.74
C ALA A 187 19.20 -14.54 4.50
N ILE A 188 18.51 -13.68 3.75
CA ILE A 188 17.84 -14.08 2.51
C ILE A 188 18.85 -14.59 1.47
N ALA A 189 19.99 -13.91 1.31
CA ALA A 189 21.01 -14.32 0.35
C ALA A 189 21.65 -15.68 0.70
N GLU A 190 21.81 -15.98 1.99
CA GLU A 190 22.33 -17.27 2.47
C GLU A 190 21.33 -18.40 2.18
N ARG A 191 20.05 -18.20 2.50
CA ARG A 191 19.02 -19.23 2.32
C ARG A 191 18.69 -19.52 0.86
N PHE A 192 18.50 -18.50 0.02
CA PHE A 192 18.03 -18.66 -1.36
C PHE A 192 19.15 -18.76 -2.41
N ARG A 193 20.40 -19.00 -1.97
CA ARG A 193 21.59 -19.29 -2.80
C ARG A 193 21.79 -18.29 -3.96
N ARG A 194 22.53 -17.22 -3.66
CA ARG A 194 22.94 -16.21 -4.66
C ARG A 194 23.68 -16.83 -5.86
N VAL A 195 23.36 -16.36 -7.07
CA VAL A 195 24.18 -16.55 -8.27
C VAL A 195 24.70 -15.20 -8.78
N LYS A 196 25.95 -15.18 -9.27
CA LYS A 196 26.47 -14.02 -10.00
C LYS A 196 25.71 -13.94 -11.32
N PRO A 197 25.17 -12.78 -11.73
CA PRO A 197 24.59 -12.64 -13.06
C PRO A 197 25.69 -12.81 -14.12
N GLU A 198 25.92 -14.04 -14.55
CA GLU A 198 26.65 -14.37 -15.76
C GLU A 198 25.69 -14.25 -16.94
N LYS A 199 26.17 -13.83 -18.11
CA LYS A 199 25.33 -13.57 -19.30
C LYS A 199 24.47 -14.78 -19.76
N SER A 200 24.68 -15.97 -19.19
CA SER A 200 24.04 -17.24 -19.55
C SER A 200 23.03 -17.77 -18.51
N ILE A 201 22.81 -17.10 -17.38
CA ILE A 201 21.91 -17.60 -16.32
C ILE A 201 20.74 -16.62 -16.12
N GLU A 202 19.50 -17.11 -16.24
CA GLU A 202 18.30 -16.33 -15.88
C GLU A 202 18.26 -16.09 -14.36
N TYR A 203 17.92 -14.88 -13.93
CA TYR A 203 17.85 -14.49 -12.52
C TYR A 203 16.61 -13.63 -12.23
N ARG A 204 16.18 -13.60 -10.97
CA ARG A 204 15.17 -12.66 -10.46
C ARG A 204 15.79 -11.67 -9.48
N ARG A 205 15.13 -10.52 -9.27
CA ARG A 205 15.64 -9.41 -8.43
C ARG A 205 14.65 -9.00 -7.34
N ILE A 206 15.17 -8.71 -6.15
CA ILE A 206 14.45 -8.03 -5.08
C ILE A 206 15.21 -6.75 -4.75
N LEU A 207 14.48 -5.65 -4.65
CA LEU A 207 15.00 -4.35 -4.29
C LEU A 207 14.70 -4.08 -2.80
N TYR A 208 15.75 -4.03 -1.98
CA TYR A 208 15.65 -3.53 -0.62
C TYR A 208 16.07 -2.07 -0.59
N THR A 209 15.13 -1.17 -0.30
CA THR A 209 15.41 0.26 -0.10
C THR A 209 15.56 0.57 1.38
N SER A 210 16.28 1.64 1.71
CA SER A 210 16.42 2.12 3.09
C SER A 210 15.45 3.27 3.30
N PHE A 211 14.63 3.19 4.34
CA PHE A 211 13.64 4.21 4.67
C PHE A 211 13.82 4.64 6.13
N SER A 212 14.26 5.88 6.36
CA SER A 212 14.57 6.38 7.70
C SER A 212 13.34 6.45 8.62
N LYS A 213 12.15 6.73 8.05
CA LYS A 213 10.88 6.72 8.79
C LYS A 213 10.64 5.35 9.47
N ALA A 214 11.04 4.26 8.81
CA ALA A 214 10.96 2.88 9.31
C ALA A 214 11.78 2.63 10.56
N GLU A 215 12.89 3.34 10.67
CA GLU A 215 13.72 3.31 11.85
C GLU A 215 13.06 4.08 12.99
N ILE A 216 12.51 5.26 12.70
CA ILE A 216 11.90 6.16 13.68
C ILE A 216 10.65 5.51 14.30
N ILE A 217 9.66 5.12 13.50
CA ILE A 217 8.42 4.50 14.00
C ILE A 217 8.73 3.14 14.62
N GLY A 218 9.64 2.35 14.03
CA GLY A 218 10.08 1.08 14.59
C GLY A 218 10.63 1.24 16.01
N ASN A 219 11.48 2.25 16.24
CA ASN A 219 12.05 2.52 17.56
C ASN A 219 11.01 3.08 18.54
N LEU A 220 10.10 3.93 18.09
CA LEU A 220 8.98 4.43 18.90
C LEU A 220 8.07 3.30 19.35
N ARG A 221 7.70 2.40 18.44
CA ARG A 221 6.86 1.25 18.74
C ARG A 221 7.52 0.31 19.75
N LYS A 222 8.81 0.03 19.63
CA LYS A 222 9.55 -0.80 20.61
C LYS A 222 9.51 -0.19 22.01
N ARG A 223 9.59 1.14 22.09
CA ARG A 223 9.68 1.87 23.36
C ARG A 223 8.33 2.12 24.02
N ILE A 224 7.33 2.48 23.22
CA ILE A 224 6.03 2.99 23.69
C ILE A 224 4.92 1.95 23.49
N GLY A 225 4.97 1.19 22.38
CA GLY A 225 3.88 0.34 21.92
C GLY A 225 3.25 0.85 20.61
N PRO A 226 2.37 0.07 19.99
CA PRO A 226 1.70 0.44 18.74
C PRO A 226 0.71 1.58 18.93
N VAL A 227 0.44 2.31 17.84
CA VAL A 227 -0.65 3.29 17.77
C VAL A 227 -2.00 2.54 17.88
N PRO A 228 -2.99 3.06 18.63
CA PRO A 228 -4.32 2.47 18.69
C PRO A 228 -5.01 2.37 17.32
N ASP A 229 -5.90 1.37 17.16
CA ASP A 229 -6.68 1.18 15.92
C ASP A 229 -7.76 2.26 15.71
N GLU A 230 -8.10 3.04 16.75
CA GLU A 230 -9.09 4.12 16.70
C GLU A 230 -8.44 5.45 16.34
N TYR A 231 -9.05 6.16 15.38
CA TYR A 231 -8.55 7.45 14.91
C TYR A 231 -9.06 8.62 15.76
N GLU A 232 -8.19 9.58 16.01
CA GLU A 232 -8.45 10.79 16.78
C GLU A 232 -8.48 12.01 15.83
N GLU A 233 -9.52 12.86 15.93
CA GLU A 233 -9.71 14.05 15.08
C GLU A 233 -8.47 14.98 15.12
N GLN A 234 -7.96 15.25 16.32
CA GLN A 234 -6.76 16.09 16.53
C GLN A 234 -5.50 15.55 15.82
N ILE A 235 -5.38 14.23 15.68
CA ILE A 235 -4.24 13.61 15.02
C ILE A 235 -4.41 13.71 13.51
N LEU A 236 -5.62 13.46 12.99
CA LEU A 236 -5.94 13.64 11.56
C LEU A 236 -5.67 15.08 11.08
N GLU A 237 -6.07 16.08 11.88
CA GLU A 237 -5.82 17.50 11.58
C GLU A 237 -4.31 17.81 11.55
N LYS A 238 -3.56 17.30 12.53
CA LYS A 238 -2.10 17.45 12.53
C LYS A 238 -1.45 16.76 11.33
N THR A 239 -1.86 15.55 11.01
CA THR A 239 -1.37 14.79 9.86
C THR A 239 -1.54 15.58 8.56
N LEU A 240 -2.72 16.19 8.36
CA LEU A 240 -2.96 17.04 7.19
C LEU A 240 -1.99 18.22 7.14
N LYS A 241 -1.83 18.92 8.26
CA LYS A 241 -0.95 20.09 8.34
C LYS A 241 0.49 19.72 8.00
N THR A 242 1.02 18.66 8.59
CA THR A 242 2.38 18.16 8.31
C THR A 242 2.53 17.77 6.84
N MET A 243 1.56 17.06 6.26
CA MET A 243 1.60 16.71 4.84
C MET A 243 1.62 17.94 3.92
N ALA A 244 0.84 18.98 4.26
CA ALA A 244 0.78 20.22 3.49
C ALA A 244 2.12 20.98 3.53
N GLU A 245 2.74 21.04 4.71
CA GLU A 245 4.07 21.62 4.92
C GLU A 245 5.16 20.85 4.17
N GLU A 246 5.18 19.51 4.28
CA GLU A 246 6.13 18.64 3.58
C GLU A 246 6.02 18.81 2.05
N LEU A 247 4.79 18.84 1.53
CA LEU A 247 4.54 19.04 0.10
C LEU A 247 5.05 20.42 -0.35
N THR A 248 4.73 21.48 0.39
CA THR A 248 5.16 22.84 0.07
C THR A 248 6.69 22.95 0.06
N ALA A 249 7.35 22.43 1.09
CA ALA A 249 8.82 22.42 1.18
C ALA A 249 9.49 21.60 0.06
N SER A 250 8.84 20.53 -0.42
CA SER A 250 9.37 19.72 -1.53
C SER A 250 9.42 20.50 -2.85
N PHE A 251 8.42 21.34 -3.13
CA PHE A 251 8.40 22.22 -4.31
C PHE A 251 9.47 23.31 -4.25
N GLU A 252 9.79 23.81 -3.06
CA GLU A 252 10.84 24.83 -2.87
C GLU A 252 12.25 24.27 -3.04
N LYS A 253 12.52 23.04 -2.55
CA LYS A 253 13.85 22.40 -2.62
C LYS A 253 14.23 21.92 -4.02
N PHE A 254 13.27 21.42 -4.78
CA PHE A 254 13.50 20.91 -6.13
C PHE A 254 12.70 21.78 -7.10
N PRO A 255 13.31 22.84 -7.69
CA PRO A 255 12.66 23.62 -8.72
C PRO A 255 12.38 22.70 -9.92
N MET A 256 11.15 22.19 -9.97
CA MET A 256 10.64 21.40 -11.07
C MET A 256 10.50 22.30 -12.30
N GLU A 257 10.32 21.70 -13.48
CA GLU A 257 10.10 22.48 -14.71
C GLU A 257 9.02 23.56 -14.49
N PRO A 258 9.09 24.74 -15.15
CA PRO A 258 8.30 25.92 -14.79
C PRO A 258 6.78 25.68 -14.70
N HIS A 259 6.24 24.69 -15.38
CA HIS A 259 4.82 24.32 -15.35
C HIS A 259 4.42 23.41 -14.18
N ILE A 260 5.39 22.80 -13.48
CA ILE A 260 5.20 21.91 -12.32
C ILE A 260 5.40 22.67 -11.00
N SER A 261 6.30 23.65 -10.95
CA SER A 261 6.53 24.48 -9.75
C SER A 261 5.34 25.37 -9.38
N ASP A 262 4.48 25.69 -10.36
CA ASP A 262 3.26 26.49 -10.17
C ASP A 262 2.09 25.68 -9.56
N LEU A 263 2.31 24.40 -9.23
CA LEU A 263 1.29 23.45 -8.76
C LEU A 263 1.14 23.40 -7.22
N ALA A 264 1.66 24.40 -6.50
CA ALA A 264 1.60 24.44 -5.04
C ALA A 264 0.16 24.24 -4.53
N PRO A 265 -0.02 23.51 -3.41
CA PRO A 265 -1.33 23.19 -2.86
C PRO A 265 -2.03 24.43 -2.27
N ALA A 266 -2.68 25.25 -3.10
CA ALA A 266 -3.50 26.36 -2.62
C ALA A 266 -4.77 25.84 -1.93
N GLY A 267 -5.02 26.24 -0.67
CA GLY A 267 -6.26 25.98 0.06
C GLY A 267 -6.31 24.70 0.91
N ILE A 268 -5.19 24.00 1.13
CA ILE A 268 -5.16 22.83 2.02
C ILE A 268 -5.26 23.22 3.51
N GLU A 269 -4.69 24.36 3.91
CA GLU A 269 -4.67 24.82 5.31
C GLU A 269 -6.07 25.16 5.87
N GLU A 270 -7.07 25.38 5.01
CA GLU A 270 -8.44 25.72 5.40
C GLU A 270 -9.36 24.49 5.51
N MET A 271 -8.84 23.28 5.25
CA MET A 271 -9.67 22.07 5.21
C MET A 271 -9.90 21.47 6.59
N LYS A 272 -11.15 21.08 6.85
CA LYS A 272 -11.50 20.20 7.96
C LYS A 272 -11.56 18.75 7.49
N ILE A 273 -10.79 17.87 8.13
CA ILE A 273 -10.89 16.42 7.90
C ILE A 273 -11.91 15.83 8.85
N CYS A 274 -12.91 15.14 8.31
CA CYS A 274 -13.94 14.46 9.08
C CYS A 274 -13.69 12.95 9.26
N ASP A 275 -12.85 12.34 8.42
CA ASP A 275 -12.55 10.91 8.47
C ASP A 275 -11.25 10.56 7.72
N PHE A 276 -10.76 9.34 7.98
CA PHE A 276 -9.53 8.83 7.39
C PHE A 276 -9.61 8.61 5.88
N GLN A 277 -10.79 8.29 5.32
CA GLN A 277 -10.94 8.12 3.87
C GLN A 277 -10.70 9.45 3.14
N THR A 278 -11.21 10.54 3.70
CA THR A 278 -10.98 11.91 3.22
C THR A 278 -9.49 12.25 3.26
N LEU A 279 -8.79 11.90 4.36
CA LEU A 279 -7.32 12.06 4.45
C LEU A 279 -6.59 11.28 3.35
N VAL A 280 -6.99 10.03 3.08
CA VAL A 280 -6.40 9.21 2.01
C VAL A 280 -6.62 9.85 0.63
N ARG A 281 -7.84 10.29 0.33
CA ARG A 281 -8.15 10.94 -0.95
C ARG A 281 -7.35 12.24 -1.11
N LEU A 282 -7.18 13.00 -0.04
CA LEU A 282 -6.34 14.19 -0.01
C LEU A 282 -4.88 13.86 -0.29
N TYR A 283 -4.32 12.85 0.40
CA TYR A 283 -2.97 12.35 0.12
C TYR A 283 -2.80 12.00 -1.36
N CYS A 284 -3.72 11.21 -1.91
CA CYS A 284 -3.65 10.81 -3.30
C CYS A 284 -3.76 11.99 -4.26
N HIS A 285 -4.60 12.99 -3.94
CA HIS A 285 -4.66 14.22 -4.71
C HIS A 285 -3.34 15.00 -4.64
N MET A 286 -2.75 15.13 -3.45
CA MET A 286 -1.50 15.83 -3.18
C MET A 286 -0.27 15.20 -3.85
N HIS A 287 -0.26 13.88 -4.02
CA HIS A 287 0.88 13.14 -4.60
C HIS A 287 0.63 12.61 -6.03
N GLY A 288 -0.62 12.56 -6.49
CA GLY A 288 -0.96 12.32 -7.91
C GLY A 288 -0.58 13.51 -8.77
N ASN A 289 -0.25 13.32 -10.05
CA ASN A 289 0.12 14.40 -10.94
C ASN A 289 -1.00 14.67 -11.95
N PHE A 290 -1.60 15.85 -11.84
CA PHE A 290 -2.50 16.45 -12.82
C PHE A 290 -1.79 17.71 -13.34
N GLY A 291 -1.68 17.89 -14.65
CA GLY A 291 -0.93 18.97 -15.31
C GLY A 291 -1.50 20.39 -15.12
N LYS A 292 -2.23 20.65 -14.02
CA LYS A 292 -2.79 21.94 -13.62
C LYS A 292 -2.71 22.13 -12.11
N PRO A 293 -2.64 23.39 -11.62
CA PRO A 293 -2.61 23.69 -10.19
C PRO A 293 -3.74 22.96 -9.47
N LYS A 294 -3.38 22.26 -8.40
CA LYS A 294 -4.32 21.45 -7.64
C LYS A 294 -5.28 22.36 -6.90
N CYS A 295 -6.57 22.17 -7.15
CA CYS A 295 -7.61 22.86 -6.40
C CYS A 295 -8.40 21.83 -5.61
N VAL A 296 -8.47 22.05 -4.29
CA VAL A 296 -9.24 21.22 -3.37
C VAL A 296 -10.71 21.11 -3.76
N SER A 297 -11.28 22.16 -4.38
CA SER A 297 -12.67 22.13 -4.86
C SER A 297 -12.93 20.98 -5.84
N ASN A 298 -11.89 20.47 -6.54
CA ASN A 298 -11.99 19.28 -7.38
C ASN A 298 -12.46 18.05 -6.60
N LEU A 299 -12.16 17.91 -5.31
CA LEU A 299 -12.59 16.77 -4.49
C LEU A 299 -14.11 16.70 -4.30
N THR A 300 -14.80 17.82 -4.49
CA THR A 300 -16.26 17.90 -4.45
C THR A 300 -16.91 17.59 -5.81
N ASN A 301 -16.13 17.54 -6.88
CA ASN A 301 -16.61 17.19 -8.22
C ASN A 301 -16.85 15.67 -8.31
N PRO A 302 -18.08 15.21 -8.62
CA PRO A 302 -18.41 13.79 -8.70
C PRO A 302 -17.68 13.06 -9.83
N LEU A 303 -17.16 13.76 -10.84
CA LEU A 303 -16.34 13.18 -11.91
C LEU A 303 -14.86 13.13 -11.56
N PHE A 304 -14.43 13.79 -10.49
CA PHE A 304 -13.03 13.80 -10.09
C PHE A 304 -12.61 12.49 -9.43
N PHE A 305 -11.39 12.07 -9.72
CA PHE A 305 -10.76 10.85 -9.21
C PHE A 305 -9.36 11.20 -8.71
N VAL A 306 -8.90 10.51 -7.67
CA VAL A 306 -7.56 10.73 -7.10
C VAL A 306 -6.70 9.47 -7.09
N THR A 307 -7.29 8.31 -7.36
CA THR A 307 -6.59 7.01 -7.43
C THR A 307 -6.87 6.29 -8.74
N LYS A 308 -6.01 5.33 -9.07
CA LYS A 308 -6.19 4.39 -10.20
C LYS A 308 -7.54 3.67 -10.11
N GLU A 309 -7.92 3.22 -8.92
CA GLU A 309 -9.17 2.50 -8.67
C GLU A 309 -10.40 3.41 -8.80
N GLU A 310 -10.33 4.68 -8.39
CA GLU A 310 -11.42 5.65 -8.61
C GLU A 310 -11.62 5.96 -10.11
N LEU A 311 -10.52 6.07 -10.87
CA LEU A 311 -10.59 6.21 -12.32
C LEU A 311 -11.23 4.96 -12.94
N ALA A 312 -10.81 3.77 -12.51
CA ALA A 312 -11.36 2.51 -12.99
C ALA A 312 -12.86 2.37 -12.69
N ASP A 313 -13.29 2.74 -11.48
CA ASP A 313 -14.70 2.77 -11.07
C ASP A 313 -15.54 3.67 -11.98
N LYS A 314 -15.01 4.85 -12.33
CA LYS A 314 -15.70 5.76 -13.24
C LYS A 314 -15.78 5.20 -14.65
N LEU A 315 -14.69 4.66 -15.20
CA LEU A 315 -14.73 4.07 -16.55
C LEU A 315 -15.72 2.90 -16.63
N LEU A 316 -15.77 2.03 -15.61
CA LEU A 316 -16.77 0.98 -15.53
C LEU A 316 -18.21 1.51 -15.50
N SER A 317 -18.46 2.65 -14.84
CA SER A 317 -19.81 3.22 -14.76
C SER A 317 -20.32 3.77 -16.09
N TYR A 318 -19.42 4.07 -17.04
CA TYR A 318 -19.76 4.36 -18.44
C TYR A 318 -19.91 3.10 -19.32
N GLY A 319 -19.73 1.90 -18.76
CA GLY A 319 -19.85 0.63 -19.48
C GLY A 319 -18.59 0.20 -20.22
N VAL A 320 -17.44 0.82 -19.94
CA VAL A 320 -16.14 0.38 -20.49
C VAL A 320 -15.84 -1.04 -19.99
N PRO A 321 -15.47 -2.00 -20.86
CA PRO A 321 -15.16 -3.36 -20.48
C PRO A 321 -14.01 -3.45 -19.46
N LYS A 322 -14.11 -4.38 -18.50
CA LYS A 322 -13.12 -4.52 -17.41
C LYS A 322 -11.66 -4.66 -17.90
N HIS A 323 -11.42 -5.32 -19.02
CA HIS A 323 -10.08 -5.49 -19.58
C HIS A 323 -9.51 -4.17 -20.12
N GLU A 324 -10.33 -3.31 -20.73
CA GLU A 324 -9.93 -1.98 -21.17
C GLU A 324 -9.70 -1.06 -19.96
N VAL A 325 -10.60 -1.10 -18.98
CA VAL A 325 -10.44 -0.35 -17.72
C VAL A 325 -9.13 -0.70 -17.03
N PHE A 326 -8.79 -1.99 -16.97
CA PHE A 326 -7.56 -2.45 -16.36
C PHE A 326 -6.33 -1.89 -17.08
N ARG A 327 -6.31 -1.98 -18.41
CA ARG A 327 -5.22 -1.44 -19.24
C ARG A 327 -5.02 0.06 -19.06
N LEU A 328 -6.11 0.84 -19.09
CA LEU A 328 -6.07 2.31 -19.04
C LEU A 328 -5.91 2.88 -17.63
N GLY A 329 -6.57 2.27 -16.64
CA GLY A 329 -6.63 2.78 -15.28
C GLY A 329 -5.52 2.22 -14.38
N MET A 330 -5.06 0.99 -14.63
CA MET A 330 -4.17 0.26 -13.73
C MET A 330 -2.75 0.08 -14.29
N GLU A 331 -2.61 -0.27 -15.58
CA GLU A 331 -1.32 -0.49 -16.25
C GLU A 331 -0.70 0.82 -16.77
N ASP A 332 -1.35 1.49 -17.71
CA ASP A 332 -0.81 2.66 -18.42
C ASP A 332 -1.62 3.93 -18.12
N THR A 333 -1.13 4.76 -17.18
CA THR A 333 -1.78 6.05 -16.90
C THR A 333 -1.38 7.16 -17.88
N TYR A 334 -0.68 6.82 -18.97
CA TYR A 334 -0.31 7.78 -20.01
C TYR A 334 -1.37 7.79 -21.11
N ILE A 335 -1.64 8.98 -21.61
CA ILE A 335 -2.72 9.19 -22.58
C ILE A 335 -2.15 9.01 -23.97
N GLU A 336 -2.51 7.88 -24.58
CA GLU A 336 -2.26 7.61 -25.98
C GLU A 336 -3.51 7.94 -26.83
N ALA A 337 -3.35 8.00 -28.15
CA ALA A 337 -4.44 8.27 -29.11
C ALA A 337 -5.64 7.30 -28.95
N GLU A 338 -5.42 6.16 -28.31
CA GLU A 338 -6.42 5.14 -28.03
C GLU A 338 -7.46 5.58 -26.99
N TRP A 339 -7.13 6.54 -26.11
CA TRP A 339 -8.10 7.10 -25.15
C TRP A 339 -9.25 7.85 -25.84
N GLU A 340 -8.94 8.56 -26.94
CA GLU A 340 -9.95 9.31 -27.71
C GLU A 340 -11.01 8.38 -28.30
N GLN A 341 -10.61 7.21 -28.81
CA GLN A 341 -11.55 6.22 -29.33
C GLN A 341 -12.50 5.68 -28.25
N ILE A 342 -12.00 5.52 -27.03
CA ILE A 342 -12.78 5.04 -25.89
C ILE A 342 -13.75 6.11 -25.42
N TYR A 343 -13.32 7.37 -25.39
CA TYR A 343 -14.19 8.49 -25.06
C TYR A 343 -15.41 8.58 -25.98
N ASP A 344 -15.19 8.46 -27.29
CA ASP A 344 -16.26 8.51 -28.29
C ASP A 344 -17.16 7.27 -28.20
N THR A 345 -16.57 6.08 -28.08
CA THR A 345 -17.30 4.80 -28.07
C THR A 345 -18.25 4.70 -26.87
N TYR A 346 -17.79 5.06 -25.68
CA TYR A 346 -18.56 4.93 -24.44
C TYR A 346 -19.19 6.25 -23.98
N GLN A 347 -19.15 7.29 -24.82
CA GLN A 347 -19.76 8.60 -24.56
C GLN A 347 -19.32 9.18 -23.21
N ILE A 348 -18.02 9.09 -22.92
CA ILE A 348 -17.44 9.58 -21.66
C ILE A 348 -17.68 11.09 -21.55
N HIS A 349 -18.13 11.57 -20.39
CA HIS A 349 -18.46 12.99 -20.20
C HIS A 349 -17.27 13.91 -20.54
N PRO A 350 -17.45 15.03 -21.28
CA PRO A 350 -16.34 15.89 -21.73
C PRO A 350 -15.46 16.41 -20.59
N GLU A 351 -16.04 16.65 -19.42
CA GLU A 351 -15.27 17.04 -18.23
C GLU A 351 -14.39 15.89 -17.72
N MET A 352 -14.87 14.65 -17.75
CA MET A 352 -14.08 13.47 -17.41
C MET A 352 -12.95 13.26 -18.43
N GLN A 353 -13.23 13.45 -19.72
CA GLN A 353 -12.19 13.42 -20.77
C GLN A 353 -11.13 14.49 -20.51
N LYS A 354 -11.53 15.71 -20.14
CA LYS A 354 -10.60 16.80 -19.78
C LYS A 354 -9.78 16.45 -18.54
N LEU A 355 -10.38 15.85 -17.52
CA LEU A 355 -9.66 15.41 -16.31
C LEU A 355 -8.62 14.34 -16.66
N CYS A 356 -9.02 13.35 -17.46
CA CYS A 356 -8.11 12.33 -17.96
C CYS A 356 -7.00 12.97 -18.80
N ASN A 357 -7.30 13.85 -19.76
CA ASN A 357 -6.34 14.58 -20.62
C ASN A 357 -5.30 15.42 -19.87
N ASN A 358 -5.57 15.80 -18.62
CA ASN A 358 -4.60 16.49 -17.78
C ASN A 358 -3.86 15.53 -16.83
N LEU A 359 -4.10 14.23 -16.88
CA LEU A 359 -3.46 13.26 -16.01
C LEU A 359 -2.04 12.97 -16.45
N VAL A 360 -1.11 12.98 -15.49
CA VAL A 360 0.29 12.60 -15.69
C VAL A 360 0.63 11.35 -14.88
N ARG A 361 0.11 11.23 -13.65
CA ARG A 361 0.31 10.05 -12.78
C ARG A 361 -0.82 9.91 -11.76
N LEU A 362 -1.32 8.69 -11.56
CA LEU A 362 -2.14 8.33 -10.40
C LEU A 362 -1.39 7.40 -9.46
N VAL A 363 -1.65 7.58 -8.16
CA VAL A 363 -1.29 6.62 -7.12
C VAL A 363 -2.38 5.56 -6.97
N SER A 364 -2.02 4.40 -6.44
CA SER A 364 -3.01 3.39 -6.04
C SER A 364 -3.69 3.76 -4.72
N THR A 365 -4.87 3.20 -4.49
CA THR A 365 -5.59 3.36 -3.22
C THR A 365 -4.80 2.76 -2.05
N PHE A 366 -4.11 1.64 -2.28
CA PHE A 366 -3.21 1.07 -1.27
C PHE A 366 -2.09 2.03 -0.89
N GLU A 367 -1.41 2.64 -1.87
CA GLU A 367 -0.36 3.65 -1.63
C GLU A 367 -0.90 4.79 -0.77
N GLY A 368 -2.10 5.28 -1.11
CA GLY A 368 -2.77 6.33 -0.35
C GLY A 368 -3.03 5.95 1.11
N ILE A 369 -3.62 4.78 1.34
CA ILE A 369 -3.92 4.29 2.70
C ILE A 369 -2.63 4.11 3.50
N TRP A 370 -1.66 3.45 2.90
CA TRP A 370 -0.38 3.17 3.53
C TRP A 370 0.32 4.45 3.99
N SER A 371 0.46 5.42 3.09
CA SER A 371 1.14 6.67 3.40
C SER A 371 0.37 7.52 4.41
N ALA A 372 -0.96 7.56 4.30
CA ALA A 372 -1.80 8.24 5.29
C ALA A 372 -1.70 7.58 6.68
N GLN A 373 -1.64 6.25 6.76
CA GLN A 373 -1.43 5.52 8.02
C GLN A 373 -0.07 5.86 8.63
N LEU A 374 1.00 5.87 7.83
CA LEU A 374 2.34 6.18 8.31
C LEU A 374 2.43 7.62 8.86
N GLN A 375 1.88 8.59 8.13
CA GLN A 375 1.85 9.99 8.56
C GLN A 375 0.94 10.20 9.78
N TYR A 376 -0.14 9.44 9.89
CA TYR A 376 -0.98 9.41 11.08
C TYR A 376 -0.24 8.88 12.30
N GLN A 377 0.46 7.76 12.17
CA GLN A 377 1.23 7.17 13.27
C GLN A 377 2.31 8.12 13.77
N GLU A 378 3.01 8.79 12.86
CA GLU A 378 3.99 9.80 13.21
C GLU A 378 3.35 10.95 13.99
N ALA A 379 2.26 11.53 13.47
CA ALA A 379 1.55 12.62 14.13
C ALA A 379 1.07 12.21 15.54
N TRP A 380 0.62 10.96 15.70
CA TRP A 380 0.22 10.38 16.99
C TRP A 380 1.38 10.37 17.99
N TYR A 381 2.54 9.82 17.62
CA TYR A 381 3.72 9.83 18.49
C TYR A 381 4.21 11.25 18.79
N GLN A 382 4.19 12.15 17.81
CA GLN A 382 4.59 13.53 18.02
C GLN A 382 3.66 14.29 18.99
N ILE A 383 2.37 13.94 19.06
CA ILE A 383 1.40 14.57 19.99
C ILE A 383 1.51 13.94 21.37
N HIS A 384 1.43 12.62 21.45
CA HIS A 384 1.32 11.91 22.74
C HIS A 384 2.68 11.67 23.41
N TYR A 385 3.76 11.57 22.63
CA TYR A 385 5.12 11.22 23.10
C TYR A 385 6.20 12.09 22.41
N PRO A 386 6.12 13.44 22.49
CA PRO A 386 6.99 14.35 21.74
C PRO A 386 8.47 14.18 22.09
N LYS A 387 8.80 13.86 23.35
CA LYS A 387 10.18 13.68 23.80
C LYS A 387 10.79 12.42 23.20
N GLU A 388 10.07 11.30 23.28
CA GLU A 388 10.49 10.04 22.69
C GLU A 388 10.60 10.14 21.17
N TYR A 389 9.66 10.83 20.53
CA TYR A 389 9.70 11.12 19.10
C TYR A 389 10.96 11.91 18.74
N GLU A 390 11.29 12.97 19.48
CA GLU A 390 12.52 13.75 19.26
C GLU A 390 13.77 12.87 19.40
N GLU A 391 13.87 12.07 20.47
CA GLU A 391 15.00 11.19 20.71
C GLU A 391 15.17 10.12 19.60
N CYS A 392 14.06 9.60 19.05
CA CYS A 392 14.09 8.62 17.97
C CYS A 392 14.32 9.24 16.58
N SER A 393 13.91 10.49 16.35
CA SER A 393 13.99 11.16 15.04
C SER A 393 15.26 12.00 14.86
N ALA A 394 15.85 12.54 15.92
CA ALA A 394 17.02 13.41 15.87
C ALA A 394 18.20 12.84 15.04
N PRO A 395 18.56 11.53 15.13
CA PRO A 395 19.65 10.98 14.32
C PRO A 395 19.43 11.04 12.80
N PHE A 396 18.19 11.26 12.35
CA PHE A 396 17.81 11.21 10.93
C PHE A 396 17.53 12.59 10.32
N ARG A 397 17.57 13.68 11.11
CA ARG A 397 17.30 15.05 10.62
C ARG A 397 18.45 15.68 9.84
N GLU A 398 19.68 15.23 10.06
CA GLU A 398 20.88 15.75 9.39
C GLU A 398 21.28 14.95 8.13
N SER A 399 20.51 13.92 7.77
CA SER A 399 20.83 12.99 6.67
C SER A 399 19.82 12.98 5.51
N THR A 400 18.89 13.93 5.47
CA THR A 400 17.82 14.06 4.43
C THR A 400 17.97 15.29 3.56
#